data_AF-A0ABC9YV92-F1
#
_entry.id   AF-A0ABC9YV92-F1
#
_cell.length_a   1.000
_cell.length_b   1.000
_cell.length_c   1.000
_cell.angle_alpha   90.00
_cell.angle_beta   90.00
_cell.angle_gamma   90.00
#
_symmetry.space_group_name_H-M   'P 1'
#
loop_
_entity.id
_entity.type
_entity.pdbx_description
1 polymer ?
#
loop_
_entity_poly.entity_id
_entity_poly.type
_entity_poly.pdbx_seq_one_letter_code
_entity_poly.pdbx_strand_id
1 'polypeptide(L)'
;MRLGLAVGLTVAAVALSGCSGVKVPDAQHVSVPATTDPWQLAGQVSASGPSGPRQGVPDANLTAENGDGGAIDKLALNAVSDVADYWNTQYAENFPGTFKPVTRFISWDSTAPRAQAVDFCRSSTFQQINAAYCSVDQTIGWDRGTLLPELVKKFGPMSVVMVLAHEYGHSIQAQAKLNGFLTSTVVREQQADCFAGVFLRAVAEGNSRHFTLNTTDGLNGVLAAVISFRDSEPGTTRDEHGTAFERVTAVQMGYTDGAASCKSITRTELQKRRGTLPTSFQPGDKQRQLPVDQPDLALVAQSLAENYPIQPAPSYDYRGVTRSCPKVTVTQPVSYCPSSNVIGTDVPTLAKRALSGDRGELLSAVVGGDYNAFIVFVSRYMLAVQQDRKLALVGADGAGLRAACLSGAYSTKLSRPGSTLQLSATDLDAAISGLLSDGLAAADVDGNVVSSGFVRLEAFRTGVLDGDDACLKAYR
;
A
#
# COMPACT_ATOMS: atom_id res chain seq x y z
N MET A 1 -10.26 -40.60 -54.79
CA MET A 1 -9.09 -41.35 -54.26
C MET A 1 -7.83 -40.77 -54.88
N ARG A 2 -6.89 -40.33 -54.02
CA ARG A 2 -5.44 -40.08 -54.24
C ARG A 2 -5.07 -38.95 -55.23
N LEU A 3 -4.64 -37.79 -54.72
CA LEU A 3 -3.28 -37.36 -54.32
C LEU A 3 -2.30 -37.17 -55.49
N GLY A 4 -1.70 -35.98 -55.57
CA GLY A 4 -0.48 -35.71 -56.34
C GLY A 4 -0.19 -34.22 -56.53
N LEU A 5 0.60 -33.63 -55.63
CA LEU A 5 1.22 -32.30 -55.74
C LEU A 5 2.45 -32.33 -56.66
N ALA A 6 2.68 -31.28 -57.46
CA ALA A 6 4.01 -30.78 -57.88
C ALA A 6 3.85 -29.35 -58.47
N VAL A 7 4.23 -28.29 -57.74
CA VAL A 7 5.51 -27.55 -57.80
C VAL A 7 5.73 -26.72 -59.07
N GLY A 8 5.92 -25.39 -58.90
CA GLY A 8 6.95 -24.68 -59.65
C GLY A 8 6.65 -23.29 -60.26
N LEU A 9 7.14 -22.26 -59.57
CA LEU A 9 7.88 -21.09 -60.10
C LEU A 9 7.18 -19.82 -60.68
N THR A 10 7.52 -18.71 -59.98
CA THR A 10 7.93 -17.35 -60.43
C THR A 10 6.97 -16.43 -61.15
N VAL A 11 6.71 -15.27 -60.52
CA VAL A 11 6.65 -13.96 -61.19
C VAL A 11 7.29 -12.88 -60.31
N ALA A 12 7.99 -11.99 -61.00
CA ALA A 12 8.96 -10.99 -60.58
C ALA A 12 8.45 -9.84 -59.69
N ALA A 13 9.40 -9.30 -58.94
CA ALA A 13 9.31 -8.05 -58.19
C ALA A 13 9.25 -6.83 -59.13
N VAL A 14 8.37 -5.87 -58.80
CA VAL A 14 8.48 -4.48 -59.24
C VAL A 14 8.52 -3.61 -57.99
N ALA A 15 9.61 -2.87 -57.85
CA ALA A 15 9.86 -1.92 -56.79
C ALA A 15 9.00 -0.66 -56.97
N LEU A 16 8.35 -0.21 -55.90
CA LEU A 16 7.83 1.14 -55.75
C LEU A 16 8.53 1.80 -54.56
N SER A 17 9.30 2.82 -54.87
CA SER A 17 9.95 3.76 -53.96
C SER A 17 8.91 4.57 -53.19
N GLY A 18 9.01 4.58 -51.86
CA GLY A 18 8.19 5.40 -50.97
C GLY A 18 9.00 5.88 -49.77
N CYS A 19 8.98 7.21 -49.59
CA CYS A 19 9.66 8.07 -48.63
C CYS A 19 9.99 7.51 -47.23
N SER A 20 11.20 7.87 -46.80
CA SER A 20 11.76 7.70 -45.46
C SER A 20 10.86 8.25 -44.34
N GLY A 21 10.16 7.33 -43.67
CA GLY A 21 9.60 7.56 -42.35
C GLY A 21 10.68 7.45 -41.27
N VAL A 22 10.71 8.42 -40.37
CA VAL A 22 11.52 8.43 -39.16
C VAL A 22 11.18 7.19 -38.34
N LYS A 23 12.18 6.33 -38.08
CA LYS A 23 12.05 5.20 -37.15
C LYS A 23 11.98 5.75 -35.72
N VAL A 24 10.78 5.78 -35.14
CA VAL A 24 10.64 5.70 -33.68
C VAL A 24 11.01 4.26 -33.31
N PRO A 25 11.95 4.02 -32.37
CA PRO A 25 12.23 2.66 -31.93
C PRO A 25 10.95 2.05 -31.36
N ASP A 26 10.64 0.82 -31.78
CA ASP A 26 9.59 -0.02 -31.20
C ASP A 26 9.60 0.11 -29.68
N ALA A 27 8.54 0.71 -29.14
CA ALA A 27 8.18 0.48 -27.75
C ALA A 27 7.85 -1.01 -27.69
N GLN A 28 8.78 -1.82 -27.18
CA GLN A 28 8.52 -3.22 -26.91
C GLN A 28 7.25 -3.31 -26.06
N HIS A 29 6.21 -3.89 -26.65
CA HIS A 29 5.00 -4.29 -25.95
C HIS A 29 5.38 -5.34 -24.90
N VAL A 30 5.75 -4.90 -23.70
CA VAL A 30 5.90 -5.78 -22.56
C VAL A 30 4.54 -5.91 -21.89
N SER A 31 3.72 -6.84 -22.38
CA SER A 31 2.62 -7.38 -21.58
C SER A 31 3.25 -8.22 -20.47
N VAL A 32 3.47 -7.64 -19.29
CA VAL A 32 4.02 -8.36 -18.14
C VAL A 32 2.89 -9.18 -17.50
N PRO A 33 3.02 -10.51 -17.36
CA PRO A 33 2.08 -11.30 -16.57
C PRO A 33 2.07 -10.81 -15.11
N ALA A 34 0.92 -10.89 -14.44
CA ALA A 34 0.84 -10.72 -12.99
C ALA A 34 1.89 -11.64 -12.32
N THR A 35 2.79 -11.07 -11.53
CA THR A 35 3.89 -11.81 -10.90
C THR A 35 3.34 -12.52 -9.68
N THR A 36 3.22 -13.85 -9.75
CA THR A 36 2.81 -14.67 -8.58
C THR A 36 3.98 -15.12 -7.72
N ASP A 37 5.21 -14.72 -8.08
CA ASP A 37 6.44 -15.04 -7.35
C ASP A 37 6.85 -13.88 -6.43
N PRO A 38 6.72 -14.03 -5.10
CA PRO A 38 7.14 -13.03 -4.11
C PRO A 38 8.60 -12.62 -4.24
N TRP A 39 9.47 -13.46 -4.81
CA TRP A 39 10.90 -13.18 -4.96
C TRP A 39 11.22 -12.34 -6.20
N GLN A 40 10.44 -12.49 -7.28
CA GLN A 40 10.51 -11.58 -8.43
C GLN A 40 9.98 -10.20 -8.07
N LEU A 41 8.88 -10.16 -7.29
CA LEU A 41 8.42 -8.93 -6.65
C LEU A 41 9.53 -8.37 -5.77
N ALA A 42 10.05 -9.10 -4.78
CA ALA A 42 11.12 -8.63 -3.89
C ALA A 42 12.35 -8.11 -4.65
N GLY A 43 12.76 -8.76 -5.75
CA GLY A 43 13.85 -8.29 -6.61
C GLY A 43 13.56 -6.98 -7.34
N GLN A 44 12.32 -6.78 -7.81
CA GLN A 44 11.88 -5.53 -8.45
C GLN A 44 11.55 -4.42 -7.43
N VAL A 45 11.02 -4.78 -6.25
CA VAL A 45 10.64 -3.86 -5.16
C VAL A 45 11.71 -3.65 -4.09
N SER A 46 12.93 -4.16 -4.30
CA SER A 46 14.14 -3.80 -3.51
C SER A 46 15.08 -2.86 -4.26
N ALA A 47 14.61 -2.25 -5.36
CA ALA A 47 15.38 -1.30 -6.15
C ALA A 47 15.58 0.02 -5.38
N SER A 48 16.83 0.29 -5.01
CA SER A 48 17.26 1.60 -4.52
C SER A 48 17.54 2.54 -5.69
N GLY A 49 17.45 3.85 -5.48
CA GLY A 49 17.65 4.84 -6.54
C GLY A 49 16.93 6.16 -6.29
N PRO A 50 16.92 7.08 -7.26
CA PRO A 50 16.15 8.32 -7.15
C PRO A 50 14.65 8.03 -7.08
N SER A 51 13.90 8.90 -6.40
CA SER A 51 12.44 8.90 -6.37
C SER A 51 11.93 10.33 -6.47
N GLY A 52 10.88 10.55 -7.25
CA GLY A 52 10.29 11.88 -7.50
C GLY A 52 10.48 12.38 -8.94
N PRO A 53 10.39 13.71 -9.16
CA PRO A 53 10.49 14.30 -10.47
C PRO A 53 11.86 14.07 -11.12
N ARG A 54 11.86 13.71 -12.40
CA ARG A 54 13.06 13.57 -13.22
C ARG A 54 13.63 14.95 -13.57
N GLN A 55 14.96 15.05 -13.53
CA GLN A 55 15.67 16.28 -13.87
C GLN A 55 15.75 16.47 -15.40
N GLY A 56 15.68 17.73 -15.85
CA GLY A 56 15.86 18.09 -17.27
C GLY A 56 14.68 17.70 -18.18
N VAL A 57 13.57 17.22 -17.62
CA VAL A 57 12.34 16.93 -18.38
C VAL A 57 11.48 18.20 -18.43
N PRO A 58 11.05 18.67 -19.62
CA PRO A 58 10.13 19.80 -19.72
C PRO A 58 8.78 19.48 -19.09
N ASP A 59 8.22 20.43 -18.35
CA ASP A 59 6.87 20.34 -17.77
C ASP A 59 5.81 20.02 -18.83
N ALA A 60 4.74 19.35 -18.39
CA ALA A 60 3.59 19.03 -19.21
C ALA A 60 2.94 20.30 -19.78
N ASN A 61 2.49 20.23 -21.05
CA ASN A 61 1.77 21.33 -21.69
C ASN A 61 0.29 21.32 -21.29
N LEU A 62 0.04 21.42 -19.97
CA LEU A 62 -1.28 21.49 -19.36
C LEU A 62 -1.37 22.76 -18.50
N THR A 63 -2.60 23.20 -18.25
CA THR A 63 -2.87 24.34 -17.37
C THR A 63 -4.01 23.99 -16.40
N ALA A 64 -3.91 24.47 -15.17
CA ALA A 64 -5.01 24.42 -14.20
C ALA A 64 -5.71 25.78 -14.15
N GLU A 65 -7.04 25.77 -14.20
CA GLU A 65 -7.86 26.94 -13.87
C GLU A 65 -7.54 27.37 -12.43
N ASN A 66 -7.39 28.69 -12.21
CA ASN A 66 -7.03 29.27 -10.91
C ASN A 66 -5.69 28.79 -10.33
N GLY A 67 -4.84 28.17 -11.16
CA GLY A 67 -3.45 27.85 -10.81
C GLY A 67 -2.56 29.09 -10.77
N ASP A 68 -1.46 29.00 -10.03
CA ASP A 68 -0.42 30.03 -9.93
C ASP A 68 0.85 29.70 -10.74
N GLY A 69 0.89 28.52 -11.36
CA GLY A 69 2.04 28.06 -12.15
C GLY A 69 3.29 27.74 -11.30
N GLY A 70 3.13 27.70 -9.98
CA GLY A 70 4.16 27.37 -9.01
C GLY A 70 4.57 25.90 -9.04
N ALA A 71 5.51 25.55 -8.16
CA ALA A 71 6.09 24.20 -8.12
C ALA A 71 5.05 23.10 -7.86
N ILE A 72 4.03 23.38 -7.04
CA ILE A 72 2.97 22.42 -6.70
C ILE A 72 2.04 22.20 -7.88
N ASP A 73 1.60 23.26 -8.56
CA ASP A 73 0.78 23.12 -9.77
C ASP A 73 1.53 22.38 -10.88
N LYS A 74 2.82 22.67 -11.08
CA LYS A 74 3.65 21.94 -12.04
C LYS A 74 3.78 20.47 -11.68
N LEU A 75 4.03 20.15 -10.41
CA LEU A 75 4.08 18.77 -9.93
C LEU A 75 2.76 18.04 -10.21
N ALA A 76 1.63 18.68 -9.89
CA ALA A 76 0.30 18.13 -10.09
C ALA A 76 -0.04 17.93 -11.58
N LEU A 77 0.25 18.92 -12.42
CA LEU A 77 0.02 18.87 -13.87
C LEU A 77 0.90 17.81 -14.55
N ASN A 78 2.16 17.68 -14.13
CA ASN A 78 3.04 16.60 -14.58
C ASN A 78 2.48 15.22 -14.18
N ALA A 79 1.96 15.08 -12.96
CA ALA A 79 1.37 13.84 -12.46
C ALA A 79 0.15 13.41 -13.29
N VAL A 80 -0.84 14.29 -13.45
CA VAL A 80 -2.06 13.97 -14.22
C VAL A 80 -1.75 13.75 -15.71
N SER A 81 -0.73 14.43 -16.26
CA SER A 81 -0.26 14.18 -17.63
C SER A 81 0.28 12.77 -17.80
N ASP A 82 1.17 12.31 -16.91
CA ASP A 82 1.76 10.98 -17.03
C ASP A 82 0.74 9.86 -16.78
N VAL A 83 -0.20 10.07 -15.85
CA VAL A 83 -1.32 9.15 -15.65
C VAL A 83 -2.16 9.05 -16.92
N ALA A 84 -2.46 10.20 -17.57
CA ALA A 84 -3.19 10.23 -18.82
C ALA A 84 -2.43 9.49 -19.94
N ASP A 85 -1.13 9.72 -20.10
CA ASP A 85 -0.28 9.08 -21.10
C ASP A 85 -0.25 7.56 -20.91
N TYR A 86 -0.10 7.09 -19.67
CA TYR A 86 -0.14 5.67 -19.32
C TYR A 86 -1.48 5.05 -19.75
N TRP A 87 -2.61 5.59 -19.29
CA TRP A 87 -3.91 5.02 -19.59
C TRP A 87 -4.31 5.16 -21.06
N ASN A 88 -3.82 6.17 -21.78
CA ASN A 88 -4.03 6.27 -23.22
C ASN A 88 -3.48 5.07 -23.99
N THR A 89 -2.43 4.42 -23.46
CA THR A 89 -1.86 3.19 -24.05
C THR A 89 -2.45 1.92 -23.45
N GLN A 90 -2.73 1.89 -22.15
CA GLN A 90 -3.07 0.65 -21.41
C GLN A 90 -4.56 0.37 -21.27
N TYR A 91 -5.42 1.37 -21.48
CA TYR A 91 -6.85 1.25 -21.20
C TYR A 91 -7.53 0.18 -22.05
N ALA A 92 -7.26 0.14 -23.36
CA ALA A 92 -7.92 -0.78 -24.29
C ALA A 92 -7.55 -2.26 -24.06
N GLU A 93 -6.41 -2.53 -23.41
CA GLU A 93 -6.02 -3.89 -23.00
C GLU A 93 -6.89 -4.40 -21.84
N ASN A 94 -7.46 -3.47 -21.06
CA ASN A 94 -8.14 -3.77 -19.81
C ASN A 94 -9.65 -3.50 -19.86
N PHE A 95 -10.08 -2.57 -20.70
CA PHE A 95 -11.44 -2.04 -20.70
C PHE A 95 -11.96 -1.87 -22.12
N PRO A 96 -13.27 -2.04 -22.33
CA PRO A 96 -13.86 -1.76 -23.62
C PRO A 96 -13.83 -0.25 -23.93
N GLY A 97 -13.69 0.09 -25.20
CA GLY A 97 -13.76 1.46 -25.70
C GLY A 97 -12.39 2.15 -25.81
N THR A 98 -12.43 3.48 -25.92
CA THR A 98 -11.24 4.33 -26.04
C THR A 98 -11.16 5.24 -24.83
N PHE A 99 -9.97 5.30 -24.23
CA PHE A 99 -9.69 6.21 -23.14
C PHE A 99 -9.86 7.67 -23.58
N LYS A 100 -10.50 8.47 -22.73
CA LYS A 100 -10.61 9.90 -22.87
C LYS A 100 -9.87 10.56 -21.72
N PRO A 101 -8.75 11.24 -21.97
CA PRO A 101 -8.06 11.99 -20.93
C PRO A 101 -8.97 13.03 -20.28
N VAL A 102 -8.79 13.27 -18.98
CA VAL A 102 -9.33 14.44 -18.29
C VAL A 102 -8.68 15.67 -18.89
N THR A 103 -9.49 16.66 -19.25
CA THR A 103 -9.02 17.87 -19.96
C THR A 103 -9.19 19.14 -19.15
N ARG A 104 -9.84 19.05 -17.98
CA ARG A 104 -10.12 20.19 -17.12
C ARG A 104 -9.54 19.94 -15.73
N PHE A 105 -8.74 20.90 -15.27
CA PHE A 105 -8.06 20.86 -13.98
C PHE A 105 -8.30 22.16 -13.23
N ILE A 106 -8.56 22.10 -11.92
CA ILE A 106 -8.74 23.28 -11.06
C ILE A 106 -7.74 23.21 -9.91
N SER A 107 -6.95 24.25 -9.74
CA SER A 107 -6.09 24.44 -8.57
C SER A 107 -6.68 25.51 -7.67
N TRP A 108 -6.71 25.28 -6.37
CA TRP A 108 -7.13 26.30 -5.40
C TRP A 108 -6.18 26.38 -4.20
N ASP A 109 -6.22 27.52 -3.51
CA ASP A 109 -5.50 27.73 -2.27
C ASP A 109 -6.51 27.77 -1.12
N SER A 110 -6.51 26.73 -0.28
CA SER A 110 -7.41 26.60 0.87
C SER A 110 -7.21 27.68 1.94
N THR A 111 -6.06 28.36 1.94
CA THR A 111 -5.72 29.44 2.88
C THR A 111 -6.18 30.81 2.38
N ALA A 112 -6.57 30.93 1.10
CA ALA A 112 -6.98 32.18 0.51
C ALA A 112 -8.29 32.72 1.14
N PRO A 113 -8.48 34.06 1.19
CA PRO A 113 -9.72 34.65 1.65
C PRO A 113 -10.93 34.17 0.82
N ARG A 114 -12.11 34.07 1.45
CA ARG A 114 -13.34 33.58 0.77
C ARG A 114 -13.67 34.28 -0.54
N ALA A 115 -13.31 35.56 -0.69
CA ALA A 115 -13.52 36.33 -1.92
C ALA A 115 -12.69 35.84 -3.13
N GLN A 116 -11.63 35.04 -2.88
CA GLN A 116 -10.76 34.43 -3.89
C GLN A 116 -11.04 32.93 -4.06
N ALA A 117 -11.94 32.35 -3.27
CA ALA A 117 -12.32 30.97 -3.42
C ALA A 117 -13.09 30.78 -4.74
N VAL A 118 -12.72 29.74 -5.48
CA VAL A 118 -13.44 29.28 -6.67
C VAL A 118 -14.44 28.19 -6.30
N ASP A 119 -15.26 27.77 -7.25
CA ASP A 119 -16.12 26.60 -7.07
C ASP A 119 -15.47 25.35 -7.67
N PHE A 120 -15.51 24.26 -6.91
CA PHE A 120 -15.17 22.92 -7.34
C PHE A 120 -16.37 22.00 -7.08
N CYS A 121 -16.80 21.25 -8.09
CA CYS A 121 -17.92 20.31 -7.99
C CYS A 121 -19.18 20.90 -7.33
N ARG A 122 -19.57 22.12 -7.76
CA ARG A 122 -20.73 22.89 -7.25
C ARG A 122 -20.61 23.35 -5.78
N SER A 123 -19.40 23.31 -5.20
CA SER A 123 -19.12 23.73 -3.83
C SER A 123 -17.95 24.70 -3.79
N SER A 124 -17.97 25.64 -2.84
CA SER A 124 -16.88 26.60 -2.67
C SER A 124 -15.62 25.92 -2.14
N THR A 125 -14.46 26.29 -2.70
CA THR A 125 -13.13 25.81 -2.28
C THR A 125 -12.56 26.52 -1.04
N PHE A 126 -13.31 27.47 -0.44
CA PHE A 126 -12.87 28.17 0.76
C PHE A 126 -12.61 27.20 1.92
N GLN A 127 -11.39 27.20 2.47
CA GLN A 127 -10.94 26.30 3.54
C GLN A 127 -11.03 24.79 3.19
N GLN A 128 -11.16 24.45 1.91
CA GLN A 128 -11.21 23.05 1.47
C GLN A 128 -9.80 22.52 1.30
N ILE A 129 -9.27 21.81 2.30
CA ILE A 129 -7.99 21.11 2.21
C ILE A 129 -8.26 19.75 1.58
N ASN A 130 -8.23 19.66 0.24
CA ASN A 130 -8.59 18.43 -0.46
C ASN A 130 -7.93 18.27 -1.84
N ALA A 131 -7.98 17.07 -2.40
CA ALA A 131 -7.87 16.80 -3.82
C ALA A 131 -9.06 15.90 -4.21
N ALA A 132 -9.59 16.07 -5.41
CA ALA A 132 -10.82 15.37 -5.78
C ALA A 132 -11.01 15.26 -7.30
N TYR A 133 -11.70 14.19 -7.71
CA TYR A 133 -12.37 14.07 -8.99
C TYR A 133 -13.88 14.38 -8.88
N CYS A 134 -14.37 15.29 -9.72
CA CYS A 134 -15.78 15.61 -9.81
C CYS A 134 -16.48 14.78 -10.89
N SER A 135 -17.40 13.89 -10.49
CA SER A 135 -18.17 13.08 -11.43
C SER A 135 -19.20 13.86 -12.26
N VAL A 136 -19.54 15.09 -11.84
CA VAL A 136 -20.54 15.94 -12.50
C VAL A 136 -20.02 16.52 -13.82
N ASP A 137 -18.79 17.02 -13.81
CA ASP A 137 -18.17 17.71 -14.95
C ASP A 137 -16.80 17.12 -15.34
N GLN A 138 -16.41 16.01 -14.72
CA GLN A 138 -15.21 15.23 -15.02
C GLN A 138 -13.89 16.00 -14.78
N THR A 139 -13.93 16.99 -13.86
CA THR A 139 -12.77 17.79 -13.48
C THR A 139 -11.96 17.12 -12.38
N ILE A 140 -10.63 17.21 -12.42
CA ILE A 140 -9.76 16.91 -11.27
C ILE A 140 -9.30 18.23 -10.67
N GLY A 141 -9.24 18.33 -9.35
CA GLY A 141 -8.66 19.49 -8.70
C GLY A 141 -7.95 19.20 -7.38
N TRP A 142 -7.14 20.16 -6.94
CA TRP A 142 -6.30 20.03 -5.75
C TRP A 142 -6.08 21.36 -5.01
N ASP A 143 -5.86 21.24 -3.71
CA ASP A 143 -5.39 22.31 -2.85
C ASP A 143 -3.86 22.46 -2.94
N ARG A 144 -3.40 23.53 -3.58
CA ARG A 144 -1.99 23.91 -3.66
C ARG A 144 -1.48 24.67 -2.43
N GLY A 145 -2.39 25.16 -1.58
CA GLY A 145 -2.06 26.02 -0.43
C GLY A 145 -1.65 25.23 0.81
N THR A 146 -2.36 24.13 1.10
CA THR A 146 -2.11 23.33 2.31
C THR A 146 -1.85 21.85 2.00
N LEU A 147 -2.76 21.18 1.30
CA LEU A 147 -2.73 19.72 1.16
C LEU A 147 -1.47 19.21 0.42
N LEU A 148 -1.30 19.58 -0.85
CA LEU A 148 -0.19 19.08 -1.66
C LEU A 148 1.18 19.49 -1.07
N PRO A 149 1.39 20.73 -0.56
CA PRO A 149 2.62 21.08 0.16
C PRO A 149 2.90 20.17 1.36
N GLU A 150 1.90 19.88 2.21
CA GLU A 150 2.11 19.05 3.40
C GLU A 150 2.42 17.59 3.01
N LEU A 151 1.80 17.08 1.94
CA LEU A 151 2.14 15.78 1.36
C LEU A 151 3.61 15.71 0.91
N VAL A 152 4.07 16.69 0.13
CA VAL A 152 5.47 16.77 -0.30
C VAL A 152 6.41 16.83 0.90
N LYS A 153 6.09 17.64 1.90
CA LYS A 153 6.89 17.83 3.10
C LYS A 153 7.01 16.56 3.94
N LYS A 154 5.92 15.81 4.12
CA LYS A 154 5.91 14.62 4.99
C LYS A 154 6.37 13.35 4.28
N PHE A 155 6.01 13.20 3.01
CA PHE A 155 6.09 11.92 2.31
C PHE A 155 6.81 12.00 0.95
N GLY A 156 7.30 13.19 0.57
CA GLY A 156 7.98 13.43 -0.68
C GLY A 156 7.04 13.59 -1.88
N PRO A 157 7.55 14.03 -3.05
CA PRO A 157 6.72 14.40 -4.20
C PRO A 157 5.84 13.27 -4.77
N MET A 158 6.27 12.02 -4.63
CA MET A 158 5.49 10.87 -5.13
C MET A 158 4.17 10.66 -4.38
N SER A 159 4.02 11.21 -3.17
CA SER A 159 2.73 11.23 -2.46
C SER A 159 1.65 12.03 -3.21
N VAL A 160 2.02 13.17 -3.82
CA VAL A 160 1.12 13.95 -4.69
C VAL A 160 0.74 13.15 -5.93
N VAL A 161 1.71 12.43 -6.51
CA VAL A 161 1.47 11.56 -7.68
C VAL A 161 0.48 10.45 -7.33
N MET A 162 0.61 9.82 -6.15
CA MET A 162 -0.33 8.81 -5.66
C MET A 162 -1.75 9.38 -5.52
N VAL A 163 -1.91 10.52 -4.84
CA VAL A 163 -3.23 11.15 -4.64
C VAL A 163 -3.87 11.51 -5.98
N LEU A 164 -3.13 12.11 -6.90
CA LEU A 164 -3.69 12.49 -8.20
C LEU A 164 -3.96 11.28 -9.10
N ALA A 165 -3.16 10.22 -9.00
CA ALA A 165 -3.44 8.95 -9.68
C ALA A 165 -4.70 8.27 -9.12
N HIS A 166 -4.96 8.40 -7.81
CA HIS A 166 -6.21 7.98 -7.18
C HIS A 166 -7.39 8.78 -7.75
N GLU A 167 -7.32 10.11 -7.79
CA GLU A 167 -8.40 10.94 -8.37
C GLU A 167 -8.68 10.58 -9.83
N TYR A 168 -7.61 10.35 -10.60
CA TYR A 168 -7.74 9.87 -11.98
C TYR A 168 -8.36 8.47 -12.05
N GLY A 169 -8.12 7.62 -11.05
CA GLY A 169 -8.77 6.33 -10.81
C GLY A 169 -10.29 6.41 -10.90
N HIS A 170 -10.91 7.46 -10.33
CA HIS A 170 -12.34 7.67 -10.44
C HIS A 170 -12.81 7.98 -11.87
N SER A 171 -12.01 8.70 -12.66
CA SER A 171 -12.28 8.90 -14.10
C SER A 171 -12.24 7.57 -14.86
N ILE A 172 -11.24 6.73 -14.59
CA ILE A 172 -11.10 5.41 -15.21
C ILE A 172 -12.31 4.52 -14.88
N GLN A 173 -12.74 4.50 -13.62
CA GLN A 173 -13.94 3.77 -13.20
C GLN A 173 -15.20 4.22 -13.95
N ALA A 174 -15.37 5.54 -14.10
CA ALA A 174 -16.53 6.12 -14.78
C ALA A 174 -16.54 5.75 -16.27
N GLN A 175 -15.39 5.84 -16.94
CA GLN A 175 -15.24 5.47 -18.35
C GLN A 175 -15.44 3.97 -18.59
N ALA A 176 -14.89 3.14 -17.70
CA ALA A 176 -15.01 1.69 -17.75
C ALA A 176 -16.38 1.17 -17.27
N LYS A 177 -17.24 2.06 -16.77
CA LYS A 177 -18.59 1.74 -16.26
C LYS A 177 -18.58 0.63 -15.21
N LEU A 178 -17.58 0.65 -14.32
CA LEU A 178 -17.40 -0.38 -13.31
C LEU A 178 -18.48 -0.32 -12.21
N ASN A 179 -19.05 0.87 -12.00
CA ASN A 179 -19.87 1.16 -10.84
C ASN A 179 -21.27 1.60 -11.23
N GLY A 180 -22.26 1.13 -10.47
CA GLY A 180 -23.66 1.52 -10.59
C GLY A 180 -24.15 2.24 -9.33
N PHE A 181 -25.44 2.60 -9.31
CA PHE A 181 -26.06 3.32 -8.21
C PHE A 181 -25.94 2.62 -6.84
N LEU A 182 -25.83 1.29 -6.83
CA LEU A 182 -25.74 0.48 -5.60
C LEU A 182 -24.29 0.18 -5.18
N THR A 183 -23.28 0.64 -5.93
CA THR A 183 -21.89 0.46 -5.53
C THR A 183 -21.59 1.34 -4.32
N SER A 184 -21.11 0.75 -3.24
CA SER A 184 -20.71 1.47 -2.02
C SER A 184 -19.46 2.33 -2.27
N THR A 185 -19.37 3.47 -1.57
CA THR A 185 -18.22 4.40 -1.66
C THR A 185 -16.90 3.68 -1.45
N VAL A 186 -16.74 2.90 -0.38
CA VAL A 186 -15.52 2.13 -0.09
C VAL A 186 -15.06 1.17 -1.20
N VAL A 187 -15.96 0.71 -2.08
CA VAL A 187 -15.58 -0.08 -3.26
C VAL A 187 -15.00 0.83 -4.35
N ARG A 188 -15.61 2.00 -4.56
CA ARG A 188 -15.11 3.01 -5.51
C ARG A 188 -13.76 3.56 -5.07
N GLU A 189 -13.58 3.82 -3.78
CA GLU A 189 -12.31 4.32 -3.23
C GLU A 189 -11.19 3.28 -3.38
N GLN A 190 -11.44 2.03 -3.03
CA GLN A 190 -10.42 0.97 -3.19
C GLN A 190 -10.11 0.65 -4.66
N GLN A 191 -11.09 0.74 -5.57
CA GLN A 191 -10.79 0.65 -7.00
C GLN A 191 -9.86 1.80 -7.44
N ALA A 192 -10.00 3.00 -6.89
CA ALA A 192 -9.19 4.16 -7.26
C ALA A 192 -7.77 4.02 -6.70
N ASP A 193 -7.63 3.61 -5.44
CA ASP A 193 -6.35 3.23 -4.84
C ASP A 193 -5.65 2.13 -5.66
N CYS A 194 -6.40 1.13 -6.12
CA CYS A 194 -5.86 0.09 -6.99
C CYS A 194 -5.37 0.63 -8.34
N PHE A 195 -6.13 1.47 -9.03
CA PHE A 195 -5.67 2.08 -10.29
C PHE A 195 -4.45 2.97 -10.10
N ALA A 196 -4.33 3.66 -8.97
CA ALA A 196 -3.12 4.39 -8.62
C ALA A 196 -1.93 3.44 -8.44
N GLY A 197 -2.11 2.29 -7.76
CA GLY A 197 -1.10 1.23 -7.66
C GLY A 197 -0.59 0.72 -9.01
N VAL A 198 -1.49 0.55 -9.97
CA VAL A 198 -1.14 0.16 -11.36
C VAL A 198 -0.19 1.19 -11.99
N PHE A 199 -0.54 2.47 -11.88
CA PHE A 199 0.29 3.54 -12.42
C PHE A 199 1.64 3.66 -11.70
N LEU A 200 1.66 3.54 -10.36
CA LEU A 200 2.89 3.57 -9.58
C LEU A 200 3.87 2.47 -9.99
N ARG A 201 3.38 1.28 -10.32
CA ARG A 201 4.23 0.22 -10.90
C ARG A 201 4.86 0.67 -12.21
N ALA A 202 4.09 1.27 -13.11
CA ALA A 202 4.63 1.78 -14.37
C ALA A 202 5.73 2.82 -14.13
N VAL A 203 5.57 3.72 -13.15
CA VAL A 203 6.62 4.69 -12.77
C VAL A 203 7.87 3.98 -12.25
N ALA A 204 7.71 2.97 -11.40
CA ALA A 204 8.83 2.19 -10.85
C ALA A 204 9.58 1.39 -11.93
N GLU A 205 8.87 0.90 -12.94
CA GLU A 205 9.43 0.22 -14.12
C GLU A 205 10.07 1.21 -15.12
N GLY A 206 10.02 2.51 -14.84
CA GLY A 206 10.62 3.56 -15.67
C GLY A 206 9.70 4.09 -16.78
N ASN A 207 8.45 3.62 -16.85
CA ASN A 207 7.43 3.95 -17.84
C ASN A 207 6.64 5.22 -17.49
N SER A 208 7.35 6.27 -17.05
CA SER A 208 6.80 7.60 -16.79
C SER A 208 7.78 8.65 -17.30
N ARG A 209 7.26 9.71 -17.92
CA ARG A 209 8.07 10.76 -18.51
C ARG A 209 8.67 11.66 -17.43
N HIS A 210 7.85 12.09 -16.48
CA HIS A 210 8.23 13.09 -15.48
C HIS A 210 8.68 12.48 -14.15
N PHE A 211 8.42 11.20 -13.87
CA PHE A 211 8.67 10.61 -12.56
C PHE A 211 9.52 9.35 -12.60
N THR A 212 10.22 9.11 -11.50
CA THR A 212 10.86 7.85 -11.15
C THR A 212 10.43 7.47 -9.74
N LEU A 213 10.29 6.18 -9.48
CA LEU A 213 9.86 5.69 -8.18
C LEU A 213 10.81 4.55 -7.77
N ASN A 214 11.60 4.81 -6.73
CA ASN A 214 12.27 3.72 -6.05
C ASN A 214 11.27 3.00 -5.13
N THR A 215 11.55 1.73 -4.85
CA THR A 215 10.66 0.84 -4.11
C THR A 215 11.05 0.68 -2.63
N THR A 216 11.96 1.56 -2.19
CA THR A 216 12.39 1.74 -0.79
C THR A 216 11.76 3.02 -0.24
N ASP A 217 12.52 4.08 -0.01
CA ASP A 217 12.03 5.31 0.63
C ASP A 217 10.88 5.98 -0.15
N GLY A 218 10.93 5.92 -1.49
CA GLY A 218 9.93 6.50 -2.38
C GLY A 218 8.55 5.87 -2.21
N LEU A 219 8.47 4.56 -2.43
CA LEU A 219 7.22 3.80 -2.27
C LEU A 219 6.79 3.76 -0.79
N ASN A 220 7.72 3.80 0.17
CA ASN A 220 7.39 3.95 1.59
C ASN A 220 6.65 5.27 1.86
N GLY A 221 7.13 6.38 1.29
CA GLY A 221 6.45 7.68 1.37
C GLY A 221 5.04 7.65 0.75
N VAL A 222 4.90 6.99 -0.41
CA VAL A 222 3.60 6.79 -1.05
C VAL A 222 2.62 6.03 -0.14
N LEU A 223 3.03 4.89 0.41
CA LEU A 223 2.16 4.11 1.32
C LEU A 223 1.88 4.87 2.62
N ALA A 224 2.83 5.67 3.11
CA ALA A 224 2.62 6.53 4.28
C ALA A 224 1.54 7.58 4.01
N ALA A 225 1.52 8.16 2.81
CA ALA A 225 0.46 9.06 2.38
C ALA A 225 -0.90 8.34 2.34
N VAL A 226 -0.98 7.12 1.81
CA VAL A 226 -2.21 6.31 1.79
C VAL A 226 -2.73 6.07 3.21
N ILE A 227 -1.86 5.68 4.15
CA ILE A 227 -2.23 5.49 5.57
C ILE A 227 -2.72 6.81 6.19
N SER A 228 -2.15 7.95 5.80
CA SER A 228 -2.53 9.26 6.36
C SER A 228 -3.94 9.72 5.99
N PHE A 229 -4.49 9.22 4.89
CA PHE A 229 -5.86 9.51 4.42
C PHE A 229 -6.86 8.39 4.80
N ARG A 230 -6.52 7.51 5.74
CA ARG A 230 -7.46 6.49 6.26
C ARG A 230 -8.66 7.14 6.94
N ASP A 231 -9.76 6.42 7.05
CA ASP A 231 -10.86 6.84 7.91
C ASP A 231 -10.48 6.65 9.39
N SER A 232 -10.53 7.72 10.18
CA SER A 232 -10.34 7.63 11.64
C SER A 232 -11.48 6.88 12.34
N GLU A 233 -12.66 6.84 11.72
CA GLU A 233 -13.84 6.10 12.17
C GLU A 233 -14.46 5.32 11.01
N PRO A 234 -13.84 4.20 10.60
CA PRO A 234 -14.35 3.42 9.47
C PRO A 234 -15.74 2.86 9.77
N GLY A 235 -16.62 2.85 8.77
CA GLY A 235 -17.99 2.34 8.91
C GLY A 235 -19.04 3.35 9.39
N THR A 236 -18.67 4.63 9.60
CA THR A 236 -19.55 5.64 10.24
C THR A 236 -20.13 6.69 9.29
N THR A 237 -19.58 6.85 8.09
CA THR A 237 -20.00 7.89 7.13
C THR A 237 -20.47 7.28 5.81
N ARG A 238 -21.04 8.09 4.92
CA ARG A 238 -21.31 7.65 3.53
C ARG A 238 -20.11 7.89 2.60
N ASP A 239 -19.16 8.70 3.06
CA ASP A 239 -17.94 9.09 2.35
C ASP A 239 -16.75 8.34 3.00
N GLU A 240 -16.75 7.02 2.87
CA GLU A 240 -15.74 6.14 3.45
C GLU A 240 -14.63 5.83 2.44
N HIS A 241 -13.38 6.11 2.82
CA HIS A 241 -12.19 5.65 2.11
C HIS A 241 -11.85 4.20 2.49
N GLY A 242 -12.18 3.78 3.71
CA GLY A 242 -11.80 2.50 4.30
C GLY A 242 -10.65 2.61 5.30
N THR A 243 -10.30 1.46 5.91
CA THR A 243 -9.17 1.39 6.84
C THR A 243 -7.84 1.54 6.11
N ALA A 244 -6.77 1.91 6.81
CA ALA A 244 -5.45 2.00 6.22
C ALA A 244 -5.01 0.66 5.60
N PHE A 245 -5.32 -0.46 6.26
CA PHE A 245 -5.05 -1.81 5.75
C PHE A 245 -5.77 -2.09 4.43
N GLU A 246 -7.03 -1.71 4.31
CA GLU A 246 -7.82 -1.88 3.09
C GLU A 246 -7.25 -1.08 1.93
N ARG A 247 -6.91 0.18 2.18
CA ARG A 247 -6.38 1.09 1.16
C ARG A 247 -4.99 0.69 0.69
N VAL A 248 -4.08 0.36 1.60
CA VAL A 248 -2.76 -0.19 1.26
C VAL A 248 -2.90 -1.49 0.48
N THR A 249 -3.81 -2.38 0.90
CA THR A 249 -4.10 -3.62 0.17
C THR A 249 -4.55 -3.34 -1.26
N ALA A 250 -5.44 -2.37 -1.47
CA ALA A 250 -5.91 -2.02 -2.80
C ALA A 250 -4.78 -1.48 -3.70
N VAL A 251 -3.92 -0.59 -3.17
CA VAL A 251 -2.72 -0.13 -3.89
C VAL A 251 -1.81 -1.30 -4.26
N GLN A 252 -1.56 -2.22 -3.32
CA GLN A 252 -0.74 -3.40 -3.56
C GLN A 252 -1.33 -4.29 -4.64
N MET A 253 -2.64 -4.55 -4.63
CA MET A 253 -3.31 -5.32 -5.70
C MET A 253 -3.12 -4.71 -7.09
N GLY A 254 -3.20 -3.38 -7.20
CA GLY A 254 -2.95 -2.71 -8.47
C GLY A 254 -1.50 -2.80 -8.90
N TYR A 255 -0.59 -2.63 -7.95
CA TYR A 255 0.85 -2.72 -8.19
C TYR A 255 1.26 -4.16 -8.59
N THR A 256 0.85 -5.19 -7.86
CA THR A 256 1.29 -6.58 -8.10
C THR A 256 0.53 -7.25 -9.25
N ASP A 257 -0.80 -7.08 -9.27
CA ASP A 257 -1.70 -7.89 -10.10
C ASP A 257 -2.26 -7.13 -11.31
N GLY A 258 -2.01 -5.81 -11.38
CA GLY A 258 -2.38 -4.97 -12.51
C GLY A 258 -3.87 -4.60 -12.58
N ALA A 259 -4.26 -3.88 -13.63
CA ALA A 259 -5.60 -3.29 -13.74
C ALA A 259 -6.77 -4.30 -13.75
N ALA A 260 -6.51 -5.57 -14.07
CA ALA A 260 -7.50 -6.64 -13.99
C ALA A 260 -7.97 -6.89 -12.55
N SER A 261 -7.09 -6.81 -11.55
CA SER A 261 -7.45 -6.98 -10.14
C SER A 261 -8.35 -5.84 -9.66
N CYS A 262 -8.11 -4.61 -10.11
CA CYS A 262 -8.93 -3.45 -9.74
C CYS A 262 -10.40 -3.62 -10.15
N LYS A 263 -10.66 -4.22 -11.32
CA LYS A 263 -12.03 -4.56 -11.78
C LYS A 263 -12.73 -5.59 -10.88
N SER A 264 -11.96 -6.45 -10.22
CA SER A 264 -12.50 -7.52 -9.38
C SER A 264 -12.96 -7.02 -8.01
N ILE A 265 -12.53 -5.82 -7.60
CA ILE A 265 -12.94 -5.18 -6.35
C ILE A 265 -14.42 -4.82 -6.47
N THR A 266 -15.24 -5.65 -5.85
CA THR A 266 -16.69 -5.55 -5.77
C THR A 266 -17.12 -5.63 -4.31
N ARG A 267 -18.38 -5.35 -3.98
CA ARG A 267 -18.88 -5.55 -2.62
C ARG A 267 -18.68 -6.99 -2.13
N THR A 268 -18.89 -7.98 -3.00
CA THR A 268 -18.72 -9.39 -2.67
C THR A 268 -17.25 -9.75 -2.45
N GLU A 269 -16.35 -9.28 -3.32
CA GLU A 269 -14.91 -9.47 -3.14
C GLU A 269 -14.43 -8.81 -1.85
N LEU A 270 -14.82 -7.57 -1.59
CA LEU A 270 -14.43 -6.85 -0.39
C LEU A 270 -14.93 -7.54 0.89
N GLN A 271 -16.17 -8.04 0.89
CA GLN A 271 -16.70 -8.83 2.02
C GLN A 271 -15.91 -10.12 2.23
N LYS A 272 -15.54 -10.81 1.15
CA LYS A 272 -14.70 -12.01 1.22
C LYS A 272 -13.31 -11.69 1.76
N ARG A 273 -12.70 -10.59 1.29
CA ARG A 273 -11.37 -10.13 1.71
C ARG A 273 -11.35 -9.70 3.18
N ARG A 274 -12.39 -8.98 3.63
CA ARG A 274 -12.59 -8.63 5.04
C ARG A 274 -12.74 -9.87 5.92
N GLY A 275 -13.47 -10.88 5.45
CA GLY A 275 -13.68 -12.12 6.20
C GLY A 275 -14.29 -11.82 7.58
N THR A 276 -13.52 -12.06 8.64
CA THR A 276 -13.93 -11.78 10.03
C THR A 276 -13.34 -10.49 10.60
N LEU A 277 -12.49 -9.78 9.84
CA LEU A 277 -11.81 -8.58 10.31
C LEU A 277 -12.83 -7.48 10.69
N PRO A 278 -12.59 -6.75 11.79
CA PRO A 278 -13.42 -5.63 12.18
C PRO A 278 -13.33 -4.51 11.14
N THR A 279 -14.49 -4.05 10.66
CA THR A 279 -14.57 -2.96 9.66
C THR A 279 -15.09 -1.65 10.24
N SER A 280 -15.47 -1.67 11.52
CA SER A 280 -15.92 -0.52 12.29
C SER A 280 -15.77 -0.80 13.78
N PHE A 281 -15.67 0.26 14.58
CA PHE A 281 -15.66 0.13 16.03
C PHE A 281 -17.03 -0.37 16.52
N GLN A 282 -17.02 -1.45 17.30
CA GLN A 282 -18.16 -1.88 18.09
C GLN A 282 -18.28 -1.02 19.38
N PRO A 283 -19.47 -0.93 20.00
CA PRO A 283 -19.64 -0.22 21.25
C PRO A 283 -18.64 -0.71 22.31
N GLY A 284 -17.84 0.22 22.85
CA GLY A 284 -16.83 -0.09 23.86
C GLY A 284 -15.42 -0.37 23.31
N ASP A 285 -15.23 -0.58 22.00
CA ASP A 285 -13.91 -0.95 21.44
C ASP A 285 -12.84 0.10 21.73
N LYS A 286 -13.18 1.38 21.58
CA LYS A 286 -12.27 2.50 21.87
C LYS A 286 -11.84 2.52 23.34
N GLN A 287 -12.71 2.07 24.25
CA GLN A 287 -12.47 2.03 25.69
C GLN A 287 -11.82 0.71 26.15
N ARG A 288 -11.82 -0.32 25.29
CA ARG A 288 -11.30 -1.67 25.56
C ARG A 288 -9.92 -1.92 24.96
N GLN A 289 -9.28 -0.91 24.38
CA GLN A 289 -7.86 -0.97 24.02
C GLN A 289 -7.04 -1.34 25.26
N LEU A 290 -6.24 -2.39 25.16
CA LEU A 290 -5.49 -2.92 26.30
C LEU A 290 -4.30 -2.00 26.60
N PRO A 291 -3.95 -1.79 27.88
CA PRO A 291 -2.67 -1.19 28.18
C PRO A 291 -1.53 -2.12 27.75
N VAL A 292 -0.38 -1.54 27.43
CA VAL A 292 0.83 -2.32 27.15
C VAL A 292 1.59 -2.49 28.46
N ASP A 293 1.20 -3.50 29.23
CA ASP A 293 1.84 -3.88 30.48
C ASP A 293 2.06 -5.41 30.58
N GLN A 294 2.59 -5.87 31.71
CA GLN A 294 2.90 -7.28 31.90
C GLN A 294 1.65 -8.19 31.90
N PRO A 295 0.57 -7.89 32.65
CA PRO A 295 -0.69 -8.65 32.58
C PRO A 295 -1.21 -8.84 31.14
N ASP A 296 -1.27 -7.77 30.35
CA ASP A 296 -1.81 -7.85 28.99
C ASP A 296 -0.87 -8.58 28.02
N LEU A 297 0.45 -8.39 28.15
CA LEU A 297 1.41 -9.20 27.41
C LEU A 297 1.33 -10.69 27.75
N ALA A 298 0.98 -11.05 28.99
CA ALA A 298 0.74 -12.43 29.38
C ALA A 298 -0.53 -13.01 28.72
N LEU A 299 -1.59 -12.20 28.55
CA LEU A 299 -2.78 -12.59 27.78
C LEU A 299 -2.45 -12.81 26.30
N VAL A 300 -1.64 -11.93 25.70
CA VAL A 300 -1.15 -12.09 24.33
C VAL A 300 -0.31 -13.37 24.19
N ALA A 301 0.61 -13.61 25.12
CA ALA A 301 1.41 -14.84 25.19
C ALA A 301 0.56 -16.12 25.30
N GLN A 302 -0.50 -16.09 26.12
CA GLN A 302 -1.44 -17.20 26.25
C GLN A 302 -2.18 -17.44 24.92
N SER A 303 -2.73 -16.38 24.32
CA SER A 303 -3.43 -16.46 23.04
C SER A 303 -2.52 -16.99 21.92
N LEU A 304 -1.24 -16.60 21.91
CA LEU A 304 -0.23 -17.12 20.99
C LEU A 304 -0.01 -18.62 21.18
N ALA A 305 0.15 -19.08 22.43
CA ALA A 305 0.34 -20.50 22.73
C ALA A 305 -0.89 -21.35 22.37
N GLU A 306 -2.10 -20.81 22.50
CA GLU A 306 -3.34 -21.47 22.07
C GLU A 306 -3.43 -21.61 20.54
N ASN A 307 -3.00 -20.59 19.80
CA ASN A 307 -3.11 -20.56 18.34
C ASN A 307 -1.90 -21.17 17.59
N TYR A 308 -0.74 -21.21 18.24
CA TYR A 308 0.54 -21.70 17.70
C TYR A 308 1.30 -22.49 18.77
N PRO A 309 0.80 -23.66 19.20
CA PRO A 309 1.47 -24.46 20.21
C PRO A 309 2.83 -24.96 19.71
N ILE A 310 3.88 -24.72 20.52
CA ILE A 310 5.28 -25.12 20.25
C ILE A 310 5.91 -25.77 21.48
N GLN A 311 6.88 -26.67 21.28
CA GLN A 311 7.48 -27.46 22.35
C GLN A 311 9.01 -27.56 22.22
N PRO A 312 9.79 -27.02 23.20
CA PRO A 312 9.33 -26.40 24.44
C PRO A 312 8.73 -25.01 24.21
N ALA A 313 7.73 -24.65 25.01
CA ALA A 313 7.17 -23.30 25.01
C ALA A 313 8.23 -22.27 25.44
N PRO A 314 8.27 -21.07 24.83
CA PRO A 314 9.18 -20.02 25.24
C PRO A 314 8.81 -19.49 26.62
N SER A 315 9.83 -19.06 27.37
CA SER A 315 9.65 -18.30 28.60
C SER A 315 9.71 -16.80 28.31
N TYR A 316 9.15 -15.98 29.20
CA TYR A 316 9.03 -14.53 29.01
C TYR A 316 9.77 -13.76 30.11
N ASP A 317 10.56 -12.75 29.74
CA ASP A 317 11.18 -11.80 30.68
C ASP A 317 10.65 -10.38 30.40
N TYR A 318 9.82 -9.86 31.32
CA TYR A 318 9.21 -8.53 31.21
C TYR A 318 10.05 -7.42 31.87
N ARG A 319 11.24 -7.74 32.41
CA ARG A 319 12.12 -6.75 33.05
C ARG A 319 13.04 -6.05 32.04
N GLY A 320 13.06 -6.51 30.79
CA GLY A 320 13.87 -5.97 29.70
C GLY A 320 14.21 -7.01 28.64
N VAL A 321 14.87 -6.57 27.58
CA VAL A 321 15.40 -7.47 26.53
C VAL A 321 16.48 -8.40 27.08
N THR A 322 16.59 -9.60 26.51
CA THR A 322 17.50 -10.65 26.98
C THR A 322 18.95 -10.30 26.64
N ARG A 323 19.68 -9.66 27.57
CA ARG A 323 21.03 -9.13 27.33
C ARG A 323 22.11 -10.17 27.02
N SER A 324 21.90 -11.42 27.44
CA SER A 324 22.85 -12.52 27.26
C SER A 324 22.31 -13.54 26.27
N CYS A 325 22.28 -13.17 24.98
CA CYS A 325 21.91 -14.09 23.90
C CYS A 325 23.09 -14.39 22.98
N PRO A 326 23.77 -15.55 23.13
CA PRO A 326 24.87 -15.93 22.27
C PRO A 326 24.49 -15.95 20.78
N LYS A 327 25.32 -15.33 19.94
CA LYS A 327 25.21 -15.33 18.46
C LYS A 327 23.94 -14.66 17.90
N VAL A 328 23.25 -13.86 18.71
CA VAL A 328 22.09 -13.07 18.27
C VAL A 328 22.28 -11.62 18.71
N THR A 329 22.00 -10.70 17.81
CA THR A 329 21.92 -9.26 18.12
C THR A 329 20.61 -8.98 18.85
N VAL A 330 20.72 -8.53 20.10
CA VAL A 330 19.54 -8.25 20.93
C VAL A 330 18.78 -7.03 20.39
N THR A 331 17.51 -7.22 20.05
CA THR A 331 16.63 -6.17 19.49
C THR A 331 15.76 -5.50 20.56
N GLN A 332 15.52 -4.21 20.40
CA GLN A 332 14.58 -3.44 21.21
C GLN A 332 13.28 -3.16 20.41
N PRO A 333 12.12 -3.00 21.08
CA PRO A 333 11.87 -3.20 22.52
C PRO A 333 11.64 -4.67 22.90
N VAL A 334 11.52 -5.58 21.93
CA VAL A 334 11.31 -7.03 22.16
C VAL A 334 12.35 -7.83 21.40
N SER A 335 12.95 -8.82 22.07
CA SER A 335 13.95 -9.75 21.52
C SER A 335 13.53 -11.20 21.75
N TYR A 336 13.77 -12.08 20.77
CA TYR A 336 13.73 -13.53 20.98
C TYR A 336 15.15 -14.07 21.07
N CYS A 337 15.46 -14.83 22.12
CA CYS A 337 16.73 -15.51 22.27
C CYS A 337 16.59 -17.02 22.03
N PRO A 338 17.07 -17.55 20.88
CA PRO A 338 16.89 -18.95 20.51
C PRO A 338 17.64 -19.93 21.43
N SER A 339 18.82 -19.55 21.93
CA SER A 339 19.66 -20.45 22.74
C SER A 339 19.06 -20.79 24.11
N SER A 340 18.27 -19.89 24.67
CA SER A 340 17.59 -20.07 25.96
C SER A 340 16.06 -20.17 25.83
N ASN A 341 15.53 -20.02 24.60
CA ASN A 341 14.10 -19.96 24.31
C ASN A 341 13.35 -18.92 25.17
N VAL A 342 13.86 -17.68 25.20
CA VAL A 342 13.31 -16.56 26.01
C VAL A 342 12.88 -15.42 25.11
N ILE A 343 11.67 -14.89 25.31
CA ILE A 343 11.23 -13.60 24.75
C ILE A 343 11.39 -12.53 25.83
N GLY A 344 12.37 -11.65 25.65
CA GLY A 344 12.65 -10.53 26.54
C GLY A 344 11.99 -9.25 26.04
N THR A 345 11.35 -8.50 26.92
CA THR A 345 10.54 -7.30 26.59
C THR A 345 10.90 -6.14 27.51
N ASP A 346 11.32 -5.01 26.93
CA ASP A 346 11.32 -3.71 27.59
C ASP A 346 9.90 -3.13 27.54
N VAL A 347 9.10 -3.44 28.56
CA VAL A 347 7.68 -3.05 28.64
C VAL A 347 7.50 -1.52 28.60
N PRO A 348 8.26 -0.69 29.34
CA PRO A 348 8.13 0.77 29.24
C PRO A 348 8.39 1.32 27.83
N THR A 349 9.40 0.81 27.13
CA THR A 349 9.70 1.25 25.75
C THR A 349 8.63 0.77 24.78
N LEU A 350 8.15 -0.47 24.95
CA LEU A 350 7.05 -1.02 24.16
C LEU A 350 5.74 -0.23 24.38
N ALA A 351 5.43 0.18 25.61
CA ALA A 351 4.23 0.96 25.92
C ALA A 351 4.22 2.35 25.28
N LYS A 352 5.39 3.01 25.19
CA LYS A 352 5.52 4.29 24.47
C LYS A 352 5.17 4.17 22.98
N ARG A 353 5.43 3.00 22.39
CA ARG A 353 5.08 2.73 20.99
C ARG A 353 3.56 2.77 20.78
N ALA A 354 2.77 2.17 21.67
CA ALA A 354 1.32 2.20 21.55
C ALA A 354 0.72 3.62 21.62
N LEU A 355 1.41 4.52 22.33
CA LEU A 355 1.03 5.94 22.46
C LEU A 355 1.55 6.82 21.32
N SER A 356 2.34 6.27 20.41
CA SER A 356 2.86 7.00 19.26
C SER A 356 1.75 7.04 18.21
N GLY A 357 0.97 8.13 18.19
CA GLY A 357 -0.17 8.31 17.29
C GLY A 357 -0.51 9.79 17.12
N ASP A 358 -1.54 10.05 16.30
CA ASP A 358 -1.89 11.38 15.78
C ASP A 358 -2.00 12.46 16.88
N ARG A 359 -1.07 13.41 16.87
CA ARG A 359 -1.02 14.54 17.81
C ARG A 359 -1.72 15.78 17.25
N GLY A 360 -2.80 15.59 16.50
CA GLY A 360 -3.53 16.67 15.82
C GLY A 360 -2.78 17.19 14.60
N GLU A 361 -1.99 16.34 13.95
CA GLU A 361 -1.32 16.71 12.71
C GLU A 361 -2.28 16.56 11.52
N LEU A 362 -2.15 17.40 10.49
CA LEU A 362 -3.03 17.33 9.32
C LEU A 362 -2.97 15.95 8.60
N LEU A 363 -1.78 15.36 8.53
CA LEU A 363 -1.53 14.07 7.89
C LEU A 363 -0.59 13.23 8.74
N SER A 364 -1.05 12.15 9.37
CA SER A 364 -0.17 11.24 10.12
C SER A 364 -0.21 9.84 9.52
N ALA A 365 0.96 9.33 9.13
CA ALA A 365 1.15 7.93 8.75
C ALA A 365 1.35 7.00 9.97
N VAL A 366 1.58 7.57 11.16
CA VAL A 366 1.74 6.80 12.39
C VAL A 366 0.36 6.62 13.03
N VAL A 367 -0.01 5.36 13.24
CA VAL A 367 -1.27 4.98 13.85
C VAL A 367 -0.97 4.43 15.24
N GLY A 368 -1.47 5.13 16.26
CA GLY A 368 -1.39 4.68 17.65
C GLY A 368 -2.33 3.51 17.90
N GLY A 369 -2.18 2.87 19.06
CA GLY A 369 -2.94 1.70 19.45
C GLY A 369 -2.06 0.63 20.07
N ASP A 370 -2.64 -0.16 20.94
CA ASP A 370 -1.96 -1.28 21.63
C ASP A 370 -1.35 -2.28 20.64
N TYR A 371 -2.02 -2.49 19.50
CA TYR A 371 -1.61 -3.46 18.50
C TYR A 371 -0.36 -3.05 17.72
N ASN A 372 -0.03 -1.76 17.63
CA ASN A 372 1.27 -1.31 17.11
C ASN A 372 2.42 -1.82 18.00
N ALA A 373 2.18 -1.93 19.31
CA ALA A 373 3.11 -2.55 20.24
C ALA A 373 3.04 -4.09 20.20
N PHE A 374 1.85 -4.67 20.37
CA PHE A 374 1.72 -6.11 20.45
C PHE A 374 2.22 -6.84 19.20
N ILE A 375 2.12 -6.25 18.01
CA ILE A 375 2.61 -6.92 16.81
C ILE A 375 4.14 -7.15 16.83
N VAL A 376 4.90 -6.28 17.49
CA VAL A 376 6.35 -6.50 17.69
C VAL A 376 6.59 -7.68 18.62
N PHE A 377 5.81 -7.80 19.70
CA PHE A 377 5.88 -8.94 20.61
C PHE A 377 5.47 -10.26 19.92
N VAL A 378 4.37 -10.24 19.17
CA VAL A 378 3.87 -11.35 18.35
C VAL A 378 4.95 -11.83 17.37
N SER A 379 5.63 -10.91 16.67
CA SER A 379 6.67 -11.29 15.71
C SER A 379 7.83 -12.09 16.33
N ARG A 380 8.19 -11.79 17.59
CA ARG A 380 9.23 -12.53 18.33
C ARG A 380 8.77 -13.91 18.74
N TYR A 381 7.48 -14.08 19.04
CA TYR A 381 6.90 -15.41 19.18
C TYR A 381 6.91 -16.16 17.85
N MET A 382 6.64 -15.50 16.72
CA MET A 382 6.72 -16.15 15.40
C MET A 382 8.13 -16.60 15.04
N LEU A 383 9.19 -15.94 15.54
CA LEU A 383 10.56 -16.48 15.46
C LEU A 383 10.74 -17.75 16.30
N ALA A 384 10.12 -17.84 17.49
CA ALA A 384 10.11 -19.08 18.27
C ALA A 384 9.35 -20.22 17.55
N VAL A 385 8.25 -19.90 16.86
CA VAL A 385 7.54 -20.85 15.99
C VAL A 385 8.42 -21.33 14.84
N GLN A 386 9.19 -20.44 14.22
CA GLN A 386 10.15 -20.81 13.19
C GLN A 386 11.27 -21.71 13.72
N GLN A 387 11.79 -21.43 14.92
CA GLN A 387 12.81 -22.25 15.60
C GLN A 387 12.31 -23.68 15.86
N ASP A 388 11.11 -23.82 16.43
CA ASP A 388 10.45 -25.11 16.69
C ASP A 388 10.30 -25.94 15.39
N ARG A 389 9.95 -25.26 14.30
CA ARG A 389 9.83 -25.85 12.96
C ARG A 389 11.16 -26.04 12.23
N LYS A 390 12.30 -25.76 12.87
CA LYS A 390 13.66 -25.88 12.31
C LYS A 390 13.87 -25.04 11.05
N LEU A 391 13.20 -23.90 10.98
CA LEU A 391 13.36 -22.93 9.91
C LEU A 391 14.47 -21.93 10.24
N ALA A 392 15.02 -21.27 9.22
CA ALA A 392 15.99 -20.20 9.41
C ALA A 392 15.39 -19.04 10.23
N LEU A 393 16.19 -18.47 11.12
CA LEU A 393 15.85 -17.31 11.96
C LEU A 393 16.54 -16.02 11.53
N VAL A 394 17.49 -16.12 10.61
CA VAL A 394 18.30 -15.02 10.08
C VAL A 394 17.96 -14.82 8.61
N GLY A 395 18.18 -13.61 8.10
CA GLY A 395 17.80 -13.20 6.75
C GLY A 395 16.46 -12.48 6.79
N ALA A 396 16.50 -11.17 6.57
CA ALA A 396 15.31 -10.32 6.65
C ALA A 396 14.24 -10.68 5.60
N ASP A 397 14.68 -11.06 4.40
CA ASP A 397 13.85 -11.46 3.26
C ASP A 397 13.23 -12.85 3.42
N GLY A 398 13.87 -13.75 4.17
CA GLY A 398 13.31 -15.06 4.54
C GLY A 398 12.62 -15.04 5.91
N ALA A 399 13.42 -15.08 6.97
CA ALA A 399 12.95 -15.23 8.36
C ALA A 399 12.14 -14.02 8.86
N GLY A 400 12.57 -12.80 8.49
CA GLY A 400 11.91 -11.55 8.87
C GLY A 400 10.53 -11.39 8.24
N LEU A 401 10.45 -11.52 6.90
CA LEU A 401 9.17 -11.48 6.18
C LEU A 401 8.23 -12.64 6.59
N ARG A 402 8.77 -13.84 6.82
CA ARG A 402 7.95 -14.94 7.37
C ARG A 402 7.38 -14.60 8.75
N ALA A 403 8.16 -13.95 9.62
CA ALA A 403 7.68 -13.52 10.93
C ALA A 403 6.53 -12.50 10.79
N ALA A 404 6.67 -11.50 9.90
CA ALA A 404 5.58 -10.56 9.60
C ALA A 404 4.33 -11.26 9.05
N CYS A 405 4.51 -12.17 8.09
CA CYS A 405 3.40 -12.93 7.51
C CYS A 405 2.67 -13.77 8.56
N LEU A 406 3.39 -14.57 9.35
CA LEU A 406 2.78 -15.36 10.42
C LEU A 406 2.10 -14.47 11.48
N SER A 407 2.64 -13.28 11.73
CA SER A 407 2.00 -12.29 12.62
C SER A 407 0.66 -11.80 12.05
N GLY A 408 0.57 -11.55 10.74
CA GLY A 408 -0.69 -11.23 10.07
C GLY A 408 -1.70 -12.38 10.09
N ALA A 409 -1.24 -13.62 9.88
CA ALA A 409 -2.09 -14.81 10.01
C ALA A 409 -2.65 -14.96 11.43
N TYR A 410 -1.84 -14.67 12.46
CA TYR A 410 -2.30 -14.61 13.85
C TYR A 410 -3.34 -13.50 14.06
N SER A 411 -3.15 -12.31 13.50
CA SER A 411 -4.13 -11.22 13.59
C SER A 411 -5.53 -11.67 13.13
N THR A 412 -5.63 -12.40 12.01
CA THR A 412 -6.90 -12.95 11.54
C THR A 412 -7.53 -13.96 12.50
N LYS A 413 -6.73 -14.68 13.32
CA LYS A 413 -7.27 -15.59 14.36
C LYS A 413 -7.90 -14.83 15.51
N LEU A 414 -7.43 -13.62 15.83
CA LEU A 414 -8.02 -12.77 16.88
C LEU A 414 -9.40 -12.21 16.49
N SER A 415 -9.68 -12.13 15.20
CA SER A 415 -10.99 -11.66 14.70
C SER A 415 -12.08 -12.75 14.69
N ARG A 416 -11.74 -14.00 15.04
CA ARG A 416 -12.69 -15.11 15.02
C ARG A 416 -13.65 -15.03 16.22
N PRO A 417 -14.94 -15.40 16.04
CA PRO A 417 -15.87 -15.47 17.16
C PRO A 417 -15.36 -16.38 18.28
N GLY A 418 -15.40 -15.89 19.52
CA GLY A 418 -14.96 -16.64 20.70
C GLY A 418 -13.47 -16.50 21.05
N SER A 419 -12.69 -15.72 20.30
CA SER A 419 -11.31 -15.41 20.69
C SER A 419 -11.27 -14.56 21.97
N THR A 420 -10.38 -14.93 22.90
CA THR A 420 -10.15 -14.25 24.19
C THR A 420 -9.66 -12.81 24.01
N LEU A 421 -8.85 -12.59 22.98
CA LEU A 421 -8.44 -11.28 22.48
C LEU A 421 -9.17 -11.01 21.17
N GLN A 422 -9.65 -9.79 20.98
CA GLN A 422 -10.36 -9.37 19.78
C GLN A 422 -9.71 -8.14 19.18
N LEU A 423 -9.59 -8.13 17.85
CA LEU A 423 -9.15 -6.94 17.14
C LEU A 423 -10.24 -5.86 17.12
N SER A 424 -9.81 -4.62 17.22
CA SER A 424 -10.57 -3.43 16.86
C SER A 424 -10.32 -3.03 15.40
N ALA A 425 -11.18 -2.17 14.85
CA ALA A 425 -11.12 -1.74 13.44
C ALA A 425 -9.80 -1.06 13.02
N THR A 426 -9.04 -0.50 13.97
CA THR A 426 -7.78 0.21 13.70
C THR A 426 -6.53 -0.57 14.09
N ASP A 427 -6.67 -1.78 14.63
CA ASP A 427 -5.51 -2.54 15.11
C ASP A 427 -4.60 -2.95 13.95
N LEU A 428 -5.18 -3.36 12.82
CA LEU A 428 -4.40 -3.64 11.61
C LEU A 428 -3.74 -2.36 11.05
N ASP A 429 -4.41 -1.21 11.15
CA ASP A 429 -3.84 0.08 10.74
C ASP A 429 -2.63 0.45 11.62
N ALA A 430 -2.72 0.18 12.93
CA ALA A 430 -1.64 0.31 13.89
C ALA A 430 -0.45 -0.60 13.53
N ALA A 431 -0.71 -1.87 13.22
CA ALA A 431 0.32 -2.82 12.81
C ALA A 431 1.03 -2.43 11.51
N ILE A 432 0.29 -2.07 10.45
CA ILE A 432 0.92 -1.69 9.17
C ILE A 432 1.70 -0.38 9.27
N SER A 433 1.26 0.56 10.12
CA SER A 433 2.03 1.79 10.33
C SER A 433 3.40 1.51 10.95
N GLY A 434 3.47 0.57 11.90
CA GLY A 434 4.71 0.08 12.49
C GLY A 434 5.59 -0.67 11.50
N LEU A 435 4.98 -1.55 10.70
CA LEU A 435 5.68 -2.31 9.65
C LEU A 435 6.29 -1.40 8.57
N LEU A 436 5.63 -0.30 8.24
CA LEU A 436 6.10 0.68 7.28
C LEU A 436 7.22 1.57 7.86
N SER A 437 7.03 2.08 9.08
CA SER A 437 7.93 3.05 9.71
C SER A 437 9.28 2.45 10.09
N ASP A 438 9.31 1.49 11.01
CA ASP A 438 10.55 0.81 11.44
C ASP A 438 10.63 -0.65 11.01
N GLY A 439 9.50 -1.31 10.76
CA GLY A 439 9.47 -2.70 10.34
C GLY A 439 9.93 -3.69 11.38
N LEU A 440 9.96 -3.33 12.67
CA LEU A 440 10.45 -4.25 13.70
C LEU A 440 9.70 -5.58 13.70
N ALA A 441 8.39 -5.57 13.44
CA ALA A 441 7.59 -6.80 13.32
C ALA A 441 7.93 -7.68 12.11
N ALA A 442 8.70 -7.17 11.15
CA ALA A 442 9.25 -7.89 9.99
C ALA A 442 10.76 -8.12 10.09
N ALA A 443 11.35 -7.92 11.28
CA ALA A 443 12.78 -8.12 11.46
C ALA A 443 13.10 -9.59 11.75
N ASP A 444 14.23 -10.07 11.25
CA ASP A 444 14.78 -11.36 11.64
C ASP A 444 15.24 -11.37 13.13
N VAL A 445 15.82 -12.47 13.59
CA VAL A 445 16.24 -12.60 15.01
C VAL A 445 17.32 -11.60 15.42
N ASP A 446 18.11 -11.10 14.47
CA ASP A 446 19.17 -10.11 14.69
C ASP A 446 18.68 -8.67 14.52
N GLY A 447 17.41 -8.48 14.15
CA GLY A 447 16.83 -7.16 13.93
C GLY A 447 17.03 -6.61 12.53
N ASN A 448 17.51 -7.41 11.58
CA ASN A 448 17.62 -6.98 10.19
C ASN A 448 16.24 -6.92 9.56
N VAL A 449 15.95 -5.84 8.84
CA VAL A 449 14.68 -5.61 8.15
C VAL A 449 14.92 -5.42 6.66
N VAL A 450 13.97 -5.87 5.84
CA VAL A 450 13.93 -5.50 4.41
C VAL A 450 13.64 -4.00 4.32
N SER A 451 14.44 -3.26 3.55
CA SER A 451 14.34 -1.80 3.42
C SER A 451 13.00 -1.36 2.82
N SER A 452 12.46 -2.15 1.89
CA SER A 452 11.14 -1.91 1.30
C SER A 452 10.03 -2.16 2.32
N GLY A 453 9.34 -1.09 2.73
CA GLY A 453 8.09 -1.17 3.48
C GLY A 453 6.98 -1.83 2.69
N PHE A 454 6.95 -1.65 1.37
CA PHE A 454 6.01 -2.36 0.50
C PHE A 454 6.13 -3.88 0.66
N VAL A 455 7.36 -4.43 0.64
CA VAL A 455 7.59 -5.87 0.82
C VAL A 455 7.20 -6.33 2.23
N ARG A 456 7.54 -5.56 3.27
CA ARG A 456 7.17 -5.87 4.66
C ARG A 456 5.65 -5.92 4.85
N LEU A 457 4.93 -4.96 4.25
CA LEU A 457 3.48 -4.88 4.27
C LEU A 457 2.82 -5.99 3.46
N GLU A 458 3.38 -6.32 2.30
CA GLU A 458 2.91 -7.42 1.47
C GLU A 458 3.00 -8.75 2.22
N ALA A 459 4.11 -9.02 2.91
CA ALA A 459 4.26 -10.20 3.74
C ALA A 459 3.19 -10.29 4.84
N PHE A 460 2.98 -9.21 5.59
CA PHE A 460 1.91 -9.15 6.59
C PHE A 460 0.53 -9.38 5.96
N ARG A 461 0.24 -8.73 4.83
CA ARG A 461 -1.02 -8.86 4.09
C ARG A 461 -1.27 -10.29 3.63
N THR A 462 -0.26 -10.98 3.07
CA THR A 462 -0.35 -12.41 2.71
C THR A 462 -0.80 -13.23 3.91
N GLY A 463 -0.25 -12.97 5.09
CA GLY A 463 -0.67 -13.63 6.32
C GLY A 463 -2.12 -13.38 6.68
N VAL A 464 -2.53 -12.10 6.68
CA VAL A 464 -3.89 -11.69 7.03
C VAL A 464 -4.93 -12.33 6.09
N LEU A 465 -4.67 -12.32 4.77
CA LEU A 465 -5.64 -12.75 3.76
C LEU A 465 -5.57 -14.25 3.43
N ASP A 466 -4.37 -14.82 3.34
CA ASP A 466 -4.13 -16.15 2.79
C ASP A 466 -3.68 -17.17 3.87
N GLY A 467 -3.32 -16.69 5.07
CA GLY A 467 -3.04 -17.53 6.24
C GLY A 467 -1.67 -18.20 6.27
N ASP A 468 -1.52 -19.11 7.24
CA ASP A 468 -0.24 -19.72 7.62
C ASP A 468 0.48 -20.44 6.48
N ASP A 469 -0.26 -21.22 5.68
CA ASP A 469 0.31 -22.04 4.60
C ASP A 469 0.91 -21.17 3.49
N ALA A 470 0.28 -20.02 3.21
CA ALA A 470 0.80 -19.05 2.25
C ALA A 470 2.13 -18.47 2.74
N CYS A 471 2.25 -18.15 4.03
CA CYS A 471 3.50 -17.66 4.62
C CYS A 471 4.66 -18.65 4.47
N LEU A 472 4.42 -19.94 4.75
CA LEU A 472 5.45 -20.99 4.66
C LEU A 472 5.84 -21.29 3.21
N LYS A 473 4.93 -21.06 2.25
CA LYS A 473 5.20 -21.24 0.83
C LYS A 473 5.97 -20.07 0.23
N ALA A 474 5.57 -18.84 0.57
CA ALA A 474 6.11 -17.60 0.00
C ALA A 474 7.52 -17.29 0.52
N TYR A 475 7.75 -17.44 1.82
CA TYR A 475 9.00 -17.07 2.49
C TYR A 475 9.66 -18.34 3.02
N ARG A 476 10.61 -18.93 2.29
CA ARG A 476 11.27 -20.23 2.63
C ARG A 476 12.67 -20.08 3.19
#